data_AF-A0AAV5BWK0-F1
#
_entry.id   AF-A0AAV5BWK0-F1
#
_cell.length_a   1.000
_cell.length_b   1.000
_cell.length_c   1.000
_cell.angle_alpha   90.00
_cell.angle_beta   90.00
_cell.angle_gamma   90.00
#
_symmetry.space_group_name_H-M   'P 1'
#
loop_
_entity.id
_entity.type
_entity.pdbx_description
1 polymer ?
#
loop_
_entity_poly.entity_id
_entity_poly.type
_entity_poly.pdbx_seq_one_letter_code
_entity_poly.pdbx_strand_id
1 'polypeptide(L)'
;MSIFEYNGSAVVAMVGKNCFAIASDRRLGVQLQTIGTDFQRVFKIHDKLYIGLSGLATDAQTLYQRLVFRHKLYQLREERDMKPETFASLVSALLYEKRELAKDFVVSGTASESLYGACESMYKPDMGPEELFETISQALRASVDRDCLSGWGGYVLVVTPTEVRESVIKGRMD
;
A
#
# COMPACT_ATOMS: atom_id res chain seq x y z
N MET A 1 -2.28 7.74 -22.28
CA MET A 1 -1.57 7.20 -21.11
C MET A 1 -1.69 8.23 -20.01
N SER A 2 -2.26 7.83 -18.88
CA SER A 2 -2.47 8.69 -17.73
C SER A 2 -1.13 9.00 -17.04
N ILE A 3 -1.03 10.15 -16.36
CA ILE A 3 0.17 10.45 -15.55
C ILE A 3 0.37 9.42 -14.44
N PHE A 4 -0.71 8.82 -13.94
CA PHE A 4 -0.70 7.78 -12.92
C PHE A 4 -0.12 6.44 -13.42
N GLU A 5 -0.11 6.22 -14.73
CA GLU A 5 0.47 5.02 -15.36
C GLU A 5 1.97 5.17 -15.64
N TYR A 6 2.52 6.39 -15.53
CA TYR A 6 3.87 6.69 -15.98
C TYR A 6 4.94 5.83 -15.30
N ASN A 7 4.84 5.63 -13.99
CA ASN A 7 5.75 4.73 -13.27
C ASN A 7 5.18 3.32 -13.05
N GLY A 8 3.86 3.18 -13.20
CA GLY A 8 3.10 2.01 -12.77
C GLY A 8 3.14 1.80 -11.25
N SER A 9 2.17 1.07 -10.71
CA SER A 9 2.15 0.70 -9.29
C SER A 9 1.01 -0.25 -8.98
N ALA A 10 1.19 -1.11 -7.99
CA ALA A 10 0.11 -1.87 -7.39
C ALA A 10 0.26 -1.83 -5.87
N VAL A 11 -0.79 -1.41 -5.17
CA VAL A 11 -0.85 -1.37 -3.71
C VAL A 11 -2.20 -1.91 -3.26
N VAL A 12 -2.18 -2.76 -2.24
CA VAL A 12 -3.39 -3.30 -1.60
C VAL A 12 -3.21 -3.30 -0.09
N ALA A 13 -4.27 -3.00 0.64
CA ALA A 13 -4.33 -3.22 2.08
C ALA A 13 -5.58 -4.02 2.44
N MET A 14 -5.45 -4.96 3.37
CA MET A 14 -6.51 -5.84 3.85
C MET A 14 -6.58 -5.83 5.37
N VAL A 15 -7.79 -5.90 5.91
CA VAL A 15 -8.05 -6.00 7.35
C VAL A 15 -8.24 -7.47 7.73
N GLY A 16 -7.62 -7.89 8.82
CA GLY A 16 -7.84 -9.20 9.44
C GLY A 16 -8.26 -9.07 10.90
N LYS A 17 -8.31 -10.21 11.60
CA LYS A 17 -8.64 -10.26 13.02
C LYS A 17 -7.50 -9.66 13.84
N ASN A 18 -7.74 -8.48 14.41
CA ASN A 18 -6.76 -7.71 15.19
C ASN A 18 -5.42 -7.46 14.45
N CYS A 19 -5.41 -7.51 13.13
CA CYS A 19 -4.23 -7.27 12.32
C CYS A 19 -4.63 -6.62 11.00
N PHE A 20 -3.67 -6.05 10.31
CA PHE A 20 -3.84 -5.60 8.93
C PHE A 20 -2.60 -5.95 8.13
N ALA A 21 -2.77 -6.11 6.83
CA ALA A 21 -1.67 -6.30 5.90
C ALA A 21 -1.70 -5.23 4.82
N ILE A 22 -0.53 -4.79 4.40
CA ILE A 22 -0.36 -3.91 3.24
C ILE A 22 0.69 -4.53 2.34
N ALA A 23 0.40 -4.58 1.04
CA ALA A 23 1.28 -5.13 0.05
C ALA A 23 1.45 -4.16 -1.12
N SER A 24 2.64 -4.17 -1.71
CA SER A 24 2.91 -3.44 -2.95
C SER A 24 3.81 -4.22 -3.90
N ASP A 25 3.75 -3.87 -5.17
CA ASP A 25 4.79 -4.25 -6.13
C ASP A 25 6.10 -3.51 -5.85
N ARG A 26 7.16 -3.90 -6.56
CA ARG A 26 8.52 -3.33 -6.39
C ARG A 26 9.08 -2.68 -7.65
N ARG A 27 8.34 -2.69 -8.75
CA ARG A 27 8.75 -2.12 -10.02
C ARG A 27 8.78 -0.60 -9.95
N LEU A 28 9.87 0.01 -10.41
CA LEU A 28 9.93 1.42 -10.80
C LEU A 28 10.13 1.49 -12.31
N GLY A 29 9.09 1.89 -13.02
CA GLY A 29 9.14 2.08 -14.48
C GLY A 29 9.29 3.54 -14.89
N VAL A 30 9.72 3.74 -16.13
CA VAL A 30 9.46 4.92 -16.93
C VAL A 30 8.71 4.42 -18.15
N GLN A 31 7.39 4.54 -18.10
CA GLN A 31 6.46 3.88 -19.00
C GLN A 31 6.74 2.36 -19.03
N LEU A 32 7.00 1.80 -20.21
CA LEU A 32 7.29 0.38 -20.40
C LEU A 32 8.72 0.00 -19.99
N GLN A 33 9.64 0.96 -19.85
CA GLN A 33 11.02 0.67 -19.46
C GLN A 33 11.11 0.50 -17.94
N THR A 34 11.59 -0.64 -17.47
CA THR A 34 11.93 -0.84 -16.05
C THR A 34 13.26 -0.16 -15.72
N ILE A 35 13.27 0.64 -14.65
CA ILE A 35 14.46 1.27 -14.08
C ILE A 35 14.93 0.54 -12.81
N GLY A 36 14.00 0.07 -11.97
CA GLY A 36 14.31 -0.60 -10.71
C GLY A 36 13.32 -1.70 -10.33
N THR A 37 13.75 -2.61 -9.46
CA THR A 37 13.01 -3.80 -8.99
C THR A 37 12.89 -3.85 -7.45
N ASP A 38 13.29 -2.79 -6.78
CA ASP A 38 13.39 -2.65 -5.33
C ASP A 38 12.76 -1.36 -4.81
N PHE A 39 11.83 -0.78 -5.57
CA PHE A 39 11.19 0.47 -5.19
C PHE A 39 10.16 0.27 -4.09
N GLN A 40 10.36 0.95 -2.96
CA GLN A 40 9.47 0.90 -1.81
C GLN A 40 8.28 1.85 -2.00
N ARG A 41 7.06 1.33 -1.85
CA ARG A 41 5.81 2.11 -1.91
C ARG A 41 5.04 2.14 -0.59
N VAL A 42 5.39 1.24 0.33
CA VAL A 42 4.84 1.18 1.68
C VAL A 42 5.80 1.88 2.63
N PHE A 43 5.34 2.95 3.27
CA PHE A 43 6.14 3.75 4.18
C PHE A 43 5.56 3.75 5.60
N LYS A 44 6.46 3.73 6.59
CA LYS A 44 6.11 3.82 8.00
C LYS A 44 5.94 5.29 8.41
N ILE A 45 4.81 5.65 8.99
CA ILE A 45 4.61 6.96 9.63
C ILE A 45 5.02 6.89 11.10
N HIS A 46 4.50 5.88 11.81
CA HIS A 46 4.93 5.49 13.16
C HIS A 46 4.60 3.99 13.39
N ASP A 47 4.84 3.44 14.58
CA ASP A 47 4.81 1.98 14.82
C ASP A 47 3.51 1.26 14.45
N LYS A 48 2.38 1.97 14.48
CA LYS A 48 1.04 1.41 14.22
C LYS A 48 0.36 2.02 13.00
N LEU A 49 1.08 2.80 12.20
CA LEU A 49 0.51 3.49 11.05
C LEU A 49 1.49 3.46 9.88
N TYR A 50 1.01 2.91 8.78
CA TYR A 50 1.71 2.79 7.52
C TYR A 50 0.87 3.42 6.43
N ILE A 51 1.53 3.91 5.38
CA ILE A 51 0.89 4.48 4.20
C ILE A 51 1.45 3.81 2.95
N GLY A 52 0.57 3.36 2.06
CA GLY A 52 0.93 2.94 0.72
C GLY A 52 0.66 4.07 -0.26
N LEU A 53 1.65 4.47 -1.05
CA LEU A 53 1.51 5.51 -2.07
C LEU A 53 1.71 4.93 -3.46
N SER A 54 0.69 5.07 -4.30
CA SER A 54 0.65 4.66 -5.71
C SER A 54 0.74 5.88 -6.63
N GLY A 55 0.90 5.64 -7.94
CA GLY A 55 0.96 6.70 -8.95
C GLY A 55 2.37 7.21 -9.23
N LEU A 56 2.50 8.52 -9.49
CA LEU A 56 3.76 9.14 -9.90
C LEU A 56 4.79 9.10 -8.76
N ALA A 57 5.98 8.57 -9.04
CA ALA A 57 7.02 8.32 -8.04
C ALA A 57 7.48 9.62 -7.34
N THR A 58 7.57 10.73 -8.08
CA THR A 58 7.96 12.04 -7.52
C THR A 58 6.94 12.56 -6.51
N ASP A 59 5.65 12.38 -6.81
CA ASP A 59 4.56 12.82 -5.96
C ASP A 59 4.46 11.92 -4.72
N ALA A 60 4.62 10.62 -4.88
CA ALA A 60 4.66 9.67 -3.77
C ALA A 60 5.74 10.05 -2.74
N GLN A 61 6.98 10.30 -3.19
CA GLN A 61 8.08 10.70 -2.29
C GLN A 61 7.83 12.06 -1.64
N THR A 62 7.39 13.05 -2.41
CA THR A 62 7.13 14.41 -1.92
C THR A 62 5.98 14.42 -0.91
N LEU A 63 4.91 13.69 -1.19
CA LEU A 63 3.75 13.58 -0.31
C LEU A 63 4.12 12.85 0.99
N TYR A 64 4.87 11.76 0.92
CA TYR A 64 5.38 11.07 2.09
C TYR A 64 6.17 12.01 3.00
N GLN A 65 7.13 12.76 2.45
CA GLN A 65 7.92 13.72 3.23
C GLN A 65 7.05 14.80 3.90
N ARG A 66 6.06 15.32 3.17
CA ARG A 66 5.09 16.30 3.71
C ARG A 66 4.24 15.72 4.83
N LEU A 67 3.78 14.48 4.69
CA LEU A 67 2.95 13.80 5.69
C LEU A 67 3.76 13.48 6.95
N VAL A 68 5.00 12.99 6.81
CA VAL A 68 5.91 12.76 7.94
C VAL A 68 6.20 14.06 8.67
N PHE A 69 6.49 15.15 7.95
CA PHE A 69 6.72 16.45 8.54
C PHE A 69 5.53 16.92 9.38
N ARG A 70 4.31 16.83 8.84
CA ARG A 70 3.09 17.22 9.56
C ARG A 70 2.81 16.31 10.75
N HIS A 71 3.05 15.00 10.62
CA HIS A 71 2.92 14.06 11.72
C HIS A 71 3.90 14.38 12.86
N LYS A 72 5.17 14.62 12.55
CA LYS A 72 6.19 15.00 13.55
C LYS A 72 5.86 16.33 14.25
N LEU A 73 5.40 17.33 13.50
CA LEU A 73 4.93 18.58 14.09
C LEU A 73 3.75 18.39 15.04
N TYR A 74 2.80 17.52 14.68
CA TYR A 74 1.68 17.15 15.54
C TYR A 74 2.16 16.45 16.81
N GLN A 75 3.07 15.49 16.68
CA GLN A 75 3.64 14.74 17.79
C GLN A 75 4.34 15.66 18.81
N LEU A 76 5.08 16.66 18.33
CA LEU A 76 5.73 17.65 19.19
C LEU A 76 4.74 18.59 19.88
N ARG A 77 3.60 18.88 19.26
CA ARG A 77 2.58 19.79 19.81
C ARG A 77 1.67 19.12 20.83
N GLU A 78 1.28 17.88 20.55
CA GLU A 78 0.25 17.15 21.30
C GLU A 78 0.84 16.07 22.21
N GLU A 79 2.17 15.90 22.19
CA GLU A 79 2.93 14.92 22.97
C GLU A 79 2.43 13.47 22.79
N ARG A 80 1.84 13.17 21.64
CA ARG A 80 1.28 11.85 21.32
C ARG A 80 1.29 11.58 19.82
N ASP A 81 1.32 10.30 19.47
CA ASP A 81 1.19 9.88 18.09
C ASP A 81 -0.22 10.14 17.56
N MET A 82 -0.27 10.57 16.29
CA MET A 82 -1.54 10.80 15.59
C MET A 82 -2.30 9.49 15.41
N LYS A 83 -3.59 9.49 15.74
CA LYS A 83 -4.45 8.31 15.49
C LYS A 83 -4.67 8.13 13.98
N PRO A 84 -4.85 6.89 13.48
CA PRO A 84 -5.08 6.62 12.06
C PRO A 84 -6.26 7.40 11.48
N GLU A 85 -7.34 7.61 12.25
CA GLU A 85 -8.52 8.34 11.79
C GLU A 85 -8.22 9.83 11.57
N THR A 86 -7.41 10.42 12.45
CA THR A 86 -6.96 11.82 12.33
C THR A 86 -5.99 11.97 11.16
N PHE A 87 -5.10 10.99 10.97
CA PHE A 87 -4.17 10.98 9.85
C PHE A 87 -4.88 10.86 8.51
N ALA A 88 -5.89 9.98 8.40
CA ALA A 88 -6.72 9.88 7.21
C ALA A 88 -7.44 11.20 6.89
N SER A 89 -7.94 11.90 7.90
CA SER A 89 -8.54 13.24 7.73
C SER A 89 -7.51 14.27 7.26
N LEU A 90 -6.28 14.22 7.75
CA LEU A 90 -5.18 15.09 7.29
C LEU A 90 -4.84 14.83 5.82
N VAL A 91 -4.77 13.56 5.41
CA VAL A 91 -4.50 13.17 4.02
C VAL A 91 -5.63 13.65 3.10
N SER A 92 -6.89 13.40 3.47
CA SER A 92 -8.07 13.86 2.73
C SER A 92 -8.10 15.39 2.58
N ALA A 93 -7.77 16.13 3.64
CA ALA A 93 -7.69 17.59 3.59
C ALA A 93 -6.52 18.09 2.74
N LEU A 94 -5.40 17.36 2.69
CA LEU A 94 -4.23 17.72 1.86
C LEU A 94 -4.51 17.50 0.38
N LEU A 95 -5.12 16.37 0.03
CA LEU A 95 -5.38 15.97 -1.35
C LEU A 95 -6.70 16.53 -1.91
N TYR A 96 -7.54 17.13 -1.07
CA TYR A 96 -8.91 17.52 -1.42
C TYR A 96 -9.75 16.35 -1.97
N GLU A 97 -9.43 15.14 -1.53
CA GLU A 97 -10.10 13.92 -1.98
C GLU A 97 -11.11 13.40 -0.96
N LYS A 98 -12.16 12.74 -1.47
CA LYS A 98 -13.14 12.06 -0.63
C LYS A 98 -12.48 10.86 0.03
N ARG A 99 -12.69 10.74 1.34
CA ARG A 99 -12.27 9.55 2.10
C ARG A 99 -13.13 8.36 1.70
N GLU A 100 -12.54 7.37 1.04
CA GLU A 100 -13.14 6.05 0.89
C GLU A 100 -12.86 5.21 2.14
N LEU A 101 -13.93 4.75 2.77
CA LEU A 101 -13.89 3.96 3.99
C LEU A 101 -14.36 2.56 3.66
N ALA A 102 -13.43 1.69 3.27
CA ALA A 102 -13.71 0.26 3.20
C ALA A 102 -13.41 -0.38 4.57
N LYS A 103 -14.24 -1.36 4.96
CA LYS A 103 -14.02 -2.15 6.19
C LYS A 103 -13.17 -3.39 5.94
N ASP A 104 -13.03 -3.79 4.68
CA ASP A 104 -12.53 -5.10 4.28
C ASP A 104 -11.12 -4.97 3.69
N PHE A 105 -11.03 -4.33 2.53
CA PHE A 105 -9.77 -4.07 1.84
C PHE A 105 -9.87 -2.81 0.98
N VAL A 106 -8.72 -2.25 0.62
CA VAL A 106 -8.58 -1.13 -0.31
C VAL A 106 -7.45 -1.43 -1.29
N VAL A 107 -7.61 -1.00 -2.54
CA VAL A 107 -6.61 -1.21 -3.59
C VAL A 107 -6.35 0.11 -4.31
N SER A 108 -5.14 0.27 -4.84
CA SER A 108 -4.74 1.46 -5.58
C SER A 108 -3.61 1.15 -6.56
N GLY A 109 -3.58 1.87 -7.69
CA GLY A 109 -2.57 1.73 -8.73
C GLY A 109 -3.12 1.20 -10.06
N THR A 110 -2.21 0.89 -10.98
CA THR A 110 -2.52 0.45 -12.36
C THR A 110 -3.19 -0.93 -12.39
N ALA A 111 -2.83 -1.83 -11.47
CA ALA A 111 -3.46 -3.14 -11.34
C ALA A 111 -4.76 -3.14 -10.51
N SER A 112 -5.36 -1.97 -10.22
CA SER A 112 -6.49 -1.84 -9.29
C SER A 112 -7.71 -2.69 -9.67
N GLU A 113 -8.12 -2.73 -10.94
CA GLU A 113 -9.26 -3.55 -11.38
C GLU A 113 -9.01 -5.05 -11.15
N SER A 114 -7.81 -5.53 -11.50
CA SER A 114 -7.41 -6.92 -11.28
C SER A 114 -7.27 -7.24 -9.80
N LEU A 115 -6.80 -6.28 -8.99
CA LEU A 115 -6.71 -6.41 -7.53
C LEU A 115 -8.09 -6.49 -6.90
N TYR A 116 -9.05 -5.65 -7.30
CA TYR A 116 -10.42 -5.74 -6.82
C TYR A 116 -11.00 -7.14 -7.07
N GLY A 117 -10.91 -7.65 -8.30
CA GLY A 117 -11.43 -8.98 -8.62
C GLY A 117 -10.77 -10.12 -7.81
N ALA A 118 -9.45 -10.03 -7.61
CA ALA A 118 -8.71 -11.00 -6.81
C ALA A 118 -9.06 -10.93 -5.32
N CYS A 119 -9.16 -9.72 -4.77
CA CYS A 119 -9.51 -9.48 -3.36
C CYS A 119 -10.95 -9.94 -3.07
N GLU A 120 -11.92 -9.58 -3.92
CA GLU A 120 -13.32 -10.02 -3.77
C GLU A 120 -13.46 -11.56 -3.77
N SER A 121 -12.61 -12.26 -4.52
CA SER A 121 -12.66 -13.71 -4.63
C SER A 121 -12.01 -14.43 -3.45
N MET A 122 -10.96 -13.85 -2.86
CA MET A 122 -10.12 -14.53 -1.87
C MET A 122 -10.32 -14.03 -0.45
N TYR A 123 -10.75 -12.78 -0.27
CA TYR A 123 -10.92 -12.16 1.04
C TYR A 123 -12.03 -12.84 1.85
N LYS A 124 -11.80 -12.96 3.16
CA LYS A 124 -12.81 -13.37 4.13
C LYS A 124 -12.69 -12.49 5.37
N PRO A 125 -13.81 -12.23 6.06
CA PRO A 125 -13.77 -11.51 7.33
C PRO A 125 -13.02 -12.33 8.40
N ASP A 126 -12.39 -11.63 9.34
CA ASP A 126 -11.73 -12.18 10.53
C ASP A 126 -10.58 -13.18 10.28
N MET A 127 -9.87 -13.05 9.16
CA MET A 127 -8.67 -13.84 8.87
C MET A 127 -7.56 -13.64 9.92
N GLY A 128 -6.88 -14.73 10.27
CA GLY A 128 -5.67 -14.66 11.12
C GLY A 128 -4.46 -14.06 10.37
N PRO A 129 -3.37 -13.69 11.06
CA PRO A 129 -2.21 -13.05 10.43
C PRO A 129 -1.57 -13.86 9.29
N GLU A 130 -1.47 -15.18 9.43
CA GLU A 130 -0.92 -16.08 8.40
C GLU A 130 -1.85 -16.22 7.20
N GLU A 131 -3.15 -16.37 7.45
CA GLU A 131 -4.16 -16.48 6.38
C GLU A 131 -4.27 -15.16 5.62
N LEU A 132 -4.20 -14.02 6.32
CA LEU A 132 -4.19 -12.70 5.72
C LEU A 132 -2.94 -12.50 4.86
N PHE A 133 -1.76 -12.92 5.36
CA PHE A 133 -0.52 -12.90 4.60
C PHE A 133 -0.62 -13.70 3.30
N GLU A 134 -1.13 -14.92 3.35
CA GLU A 134 -1.28 -15.76 2.15
C GLU A 134 -2.28 -15.12 1.17
N THR A 135 -3.42 -14.65 1.67
CA THR A 135 -4.49 -14.05 0.86
C THR A 135 -4.01 -12.80 0.14
N ILE A 136 -3.37 -11.86 0.84
CA ILE A 136 -2.86 -10.63 0.22
C ILE A 136 -1.70 -10.92 -0.75
N SER A 137 -0.88 -11.93 -0.46
CA SER A 137 0.24 -12.34 -1.31
C SER A 137 -0.24 -12.92 -2.63
N GLN A 138 -1.24 -13.81 -2.58
CA GLN A 138 -1.85 -14.40 -3.77
C GLN A 138 -2.65 -13.37 -4.56
N ALA A 139 -3.39 -12.48 -3.87
CA ALA A 139 -4.09 -11.37 -4.51
C ALA A 139 -3.14 -10.46 -5.29
N LEU A 140 -2.06 -9.99 -4.64
CA LEU A 140 -1.09 -9.15 -5.31
C LEU A 140 -0.48 -9.87 -6.52
N ARG A 141 0.00 -11.10 -6.35
CA ARG A 141 0.67 -11.85 -7.41
C ARG A 141 -0.23 -12.11 -8.62
N ALA A 142 -1.46 -12.56 -8.39
CA ALA A 142 -2.40 -12.85 -9.46
C ALA A 142 -2.76 -11.59 -10.27
N SER A 143 -2.78 -10.42 -9.62
CA SER A 143 -3.12 -9.16 -10.26
C SER A 143 -1.94 -8.52 -10.99
N VAL A 144 -0.74 -8.49 -10.39
CA VAL A 144 0.44 -7.89 -11.07
C VAL A 144 0.87 -8.72 -12.28
N ASP A 145 0.67 -10.03 -12.27
CA ASP A 145 0.95 -10.88 -13.44
C ASP A 145 0.04 -10.57 -14.66
N ARG A 146 -1.00 -9.75 -14.48
CA ARG A 146 -1.92 -9.27 -15.52
C ARG A 146 -1.69 -7.81 -15.94
N ASP A 147 -0.81 -7.10 -15.25
CA ASP A 147 -0.51 -5.68 -15.50
C ASP A 147 0.94 -5.50 -15.94
N CYS A 148 1.15 -4.93 -17.12
CA CYS A 148 2.51 -4.71 -17.66
C CYS A 148 3.26 -3.54 -17.01
N LEU A 149 2.59 -2.77 -16.15
CA LEU A 149 3.17 -1.60 -15.48
C LEU A 149 3.50 -1.86 -14.00
N SER A 150 3.13 -3.00 -13.42
CA SER A 150 3.45 -3.35 -12.04
C SER A 150 4.09 -4.74 -11.93
N GLY A 151 4.71 -5.03 -10.78
CA GLY A 151 5.27 -6.35 -10.49
C GLY A 151 6.71 -6.32 -9.96
N TRP A 152 7.54 -7.20 -10.52
CA TRP A 152 8.93 -7.49 -10.09
C TRP A 152 9.03 -7.95 -8.64
N GLY A 153 8.16 -8.90 -8.31
CA GLY A 153 7.95 -9.36 -6.95
C GLY A 153 6.97 -8.51 -6.17
N GLY A 154 6.83 -8.85 -4.90
CA GLY A 154 5.95 -8.16 -3.98
C GLY A 154 6.66 -7.86 -2.67
N TYR A 155 6.23 -6.81 -2.00
CA TYR A 155 6.58 -6.52 -0.63
C TYR A 155 5.29 -6.56 0.19
N VAL A 156 5.25 -7.38 1.23
CA VAL A 156 4.12 -7.50 2.15
C VAL A 156 4.57 -7.16 3.55
N LEU A 157 3.77 -6.33 4.20
CA LEU A 157 3.90 -5.95 5.58
C LEU A 157 2.63 -6.39 6.32
N VAL A 158 2.79 -7.27 7.30
CA VAL A 158 1.70 -7.68 8.20
C VAL A 158 1.95 -7.06 9.56
N VAL A 159 0.95 -6.34 10.07
CA VAL A 159 1.02 -5.63 11.34
C VAL A 159 0.01 -6.22 12.30
N THR A 160 0.53 -6.69 13.43
CA THR A 160 -0.26 -7.17 14.57
C THR A 160 -0.05 -6.21 15.76
N PRO A 161 -0.79 -6.36 16.87
CA PRO A 161 -0.61 -5.49 18.04
C PRO A 161 0.76 -5.69 18.73
N THR A 162 1.41 -6.82 18.49
CA THR A 162 2.65 -7.25 19.16
C THR A 162 3.87 -7.18 18.25
N GLU A 163 3.71 -7.44 16.95
CA GLU A 163 4.82 -7.55 16.01
C GLU A 163 4.46 -7.08 14.61
N VAL A 164 5.51 -6.73 13.86
CA VAL A 164 5.46 -6.33 12.46
C VAL A 164 6.30 -7.34 11.68
N ARG A 165 5.71 -7.94 10.65
CA ARG A 165 6.37 -8.92 9.80
C ARG A 165 6.50 -8.37 8.39
N GLU A 166 7.73 -8.28 7.91
CA GLU A 166 8.07 -7.87 6.56
C GLU A 166 8.43 -9.11 5.74
N SER A 167 7.92 -9.19 4.53
CA SER A 167 8.14 -10.33 3.65
C SER A 167 8.23 -9.91 2.20
N VAL A 168 9.25 -10.40 1.51
CA VAL A 168 9.44 -10.17 0.08
C VAL A 168 8.94 -11.40 -0.66
N ILE A 169 7.92 -11.23 -1.48
CA ILE A 169 7.36 -12.28 -2.33
C ILE A 169 8.18 -12.35 -3.61
N LYS A 170 8.59 -13.56 -3.98
CA LYS A 170 9.11 -13.85 -5.31
C LYS A 170 7.95 -13.88 -6.31
N GLY A 171 7.95 -12.91 -7.23
CA GLY A 171 7.03 -12.83 -8.35
C GLY A 171 7.76 -13.11 -9.67
N ARG A 172 7.04 -12.93 -10.78
CA ARG A 172 7.65 -12.94 -12.11
C ARG A 172 8.52 -11.68 -12.30
N MET A 173 9.47 -11.75 -13.25
CA MET A 173 10.49 -10.73 -13.53
C MET A 173 10.55 -10.44 -15.05
N ASP A 174 9.39 -10.41 -15.71
CA ASP A 174 9.20 -10.40 -17.17
C ASP A 174 8.55 -9.14 -17.74
#